data_AF-A0A933K3D2-F1
#
_entry.id   AF-A0A933K3D2-F1
#
_cell.length_a   1.000
_cell.length_b   1.000
_cell.length_c   1.000
_cell.angle_alpha   90.00
_cell.angle_beta   90.00
_cell.angle_gamma   90.00
#
_symmetry.space_group_name_H-M   'P 1'
#
loop_
_entity.id
_entity.type
_entity.pdbx_description
1 polymer ?
#
loop_
_entity_poly.entity_id
_entity_poly.type
_entity_poly.pdbx_seq_one_letter_code
_entity_poly.pdbx_strand_id
1 'polypeptide(L)'
;MKKILIGFVIAVLAGFGGCVALLTYGKTSGEAAARQFFQKVEATELTAIPELLHPALKEAADPQLIAALVKEIPGRYGQFQSIDWNGMSFSDNVGPKGREQSYEGTMVFAKRPLKMKLSFQDGKLVGIHLTDLAVSKEVVAAIAVIPPDKVPYQKRAESFLQELINGDLGRAFGMMGEELQQKIGQDGFGKMAATLRKNGKVSKFEFVRSQPRAGRNDKLDVIFDCAFPSSKQKAHVSFQFLALRSGLMEFAIPSDLPGL
;
A
#
# COMPACT_ATOMS: atom_id res chain seq x y z
N MET A 1 56.54 22.05 5.97
CA MET A 1 55.18 22.61 6.11
C MET A 1 54.39 22.69 4.80
N LYS A 2 54.89 23.26 3.69
CA LYS A 2 54.15 23.36 2.41
C LYS A 2 53.63 22.02 1.84
N LYS A 3 54.39 20.92 1.94
CA LYS A 3 53.99 19.60 1.41
C LYS A 3 52.81 18.96 2.17
N ILE A 4 52.67 19.24 3.47
CA ILE A 4 51.59 18.73 4.32
C ILE A 4 50.27 19.47 4.01
N LEU A 5 50.36 20.79 3.78
CA LEU A 5 49.21 21.62 3.42
C LEU A 5 48.61 21.21 2.06
N ILE A 6 49.46 20.89 1.06
CA ILE A 6 49.02 20.44 -0.26
C ILE A 6 48.34 19.07 -0.17
N GLY A 7 48.89 18.13 0.62
CA GLY A 7 48.27 16.82 0.85
C GLY A 7 46.89 16.92 1.52
N PHE A 8 46.74 17.83 2.47
CA PHE A 8 45.45 18.08 3.15
C PHE A 8 44.40 18.70 2.21
N VAL A 9 44.79 19.68 1.39
CA VAL A 9 43.88 20.31 0.41
C VAL A 9 43.40 19.29 -0.65
N ILE A 10 44.28 18.39 -1.12
CA ILE A 10 43.91 17.34 -2.07
C ILE A 10 42.96 16.32 -1.42
N ALA A 11 43.20 15.92 -0.17
CA ALA A 11 42.32 14.99 0.55
C ALA A 11 40.93 15.59 0.81
N VAL A 12 40.85 16.87 1.17
CA VAL A 12 39.57 17.58 1.33
C VAL A 12 38.84 17.71 0.00
N LEU A 13 39.52 18.06 -1.09
CA LEU A 13 38.92 18.14 -2.43
C LEU A 13 38.45 16.78 -2.96
N ALA A 14 39.21 15.71 -2.69
CA ALA A 14 38.81 14.35 -3.04
C ALA A 14 37.60 13.87 -2.20
N GLY A 15 37.55 14.23 -0.91
CA GLY A 15 36.40 13.97 -0.04
C GLY A 15 35.14 14.71 -0.50
N PHE A 16 35.26 16.01 -0.81
CA PHE A 16 34.16 16.81 -1.36
C PHE A 16 33.72 16.31 -2.75
N GLY A 17 34.68 15.98 -3.63
CA GLY A 17 34.40 15.42 -4.96
C GLY A 17 33.69 14.07 -4.88
N GLY A 18 34.09 13.21 -3.94
CA GLY A 18 33.42 11.93 -3.67
C GLY A 18 31.98 12.11 -3.17
N CYS A 19 31.74 13.06 -2.25
CA CYS A 19 30.39 13.39 -1.79
C CYS A 19 29.50 13.95 -2.92
N VAL A 20 30.03 14.83 -3.77
CA VAL A 20 29.28 15.38 -4.92
C VAL A 20 28.97 14.31 -5.96
N ALA A 21 29.91 13.38 -6.23
CA ALA A 21 29.71 12.27 -7.17
C ALA A 21 28.65 11.26 -6.67
N LEU A 22 28.61 10.97 -5.36
CA LEU A 22 27.58 10.11 -4.77
C LEU A 22 26.20 10.78 -4.82
N LEU A 23 26.12 12.09 -4.58
CA LEU A 23 24.87 12.85 -4.68
C LEU A 23 24.33 12.91 -6.12
N THR A 24 25.20 13.11 -7.13
CA THR A 24 24.78 13.13 -8.54
C THR A 24 24.42 11.74 -9.07
N TYR A 25 25.11 10.69 -8.64
CA TYR A 25 24.75 9.31 -9.01
C TYR A 25 23.42 8.86 -8.38
N GLY A 26 23.19 9.18 -7.10
CA GLY A 26 21.89 8.96 -6.45
C GLY A 26 20.75 9.69 -7.17
N LYS A 27 20.99 10.96 -7.54
CA LYS A 27 20.04 11.79 -8.29
C LYS A 27 19.63 11.17 -9.64
N THR A 28 20.61 10.75 -10.43
CA THR A 28 20.37 10.22 -11.78
C THR A 28 19.72 8.83 -11.78
N SER A 29 20.12 7.95 -10.86
CA SER A 29 19.55 6.59 -10.79
C SER A 29 18.09 6.58 -10.32
N GLY A 30 17.74 7.43 -9.36
CA GLY A 30 16.38 7.57 -8.85
C GLY A 30 15.40 8.16 -9.83
N GLU A 31 15.82 9.24 -10.51
CA GLU A 31 14.98 9.83 -11.56
C GLU A 31 14.71 8.83 -12.67
N ALA A 32 15.73 8.07 -13.08
CA ALA A 32 15.59 7.07 -14.13
C ALA A 32 14.60 5.97 -13.73
N ALA A 33 14.70 5.45 -12.51
CA ALA A 33 13.79 4.40 -12.02
C ALA A 33 12.34 4.90 -11.86
N ALA A 34 12.14 6.09 -11.28
CA ALA A 34 10.81 6.69 -11.15
C ALA A 34 10.21 7.02 -12.53
N ARG A 35 11.01 7.58 -13.43
CA ARG A 35 10.60 7.88 -14.81
C ARG A 35 10.22 6.61 -15.56
N GLN A 36 11.01 5.55 -15.45
CA GLN A 36 10.69 4.26 -16.06
C GLN A 36 9.36 3.69 -15.52
N PHE A 37 9.13 3.79 -14.21
CA PHE A 37 7.86 3.40 -13.61
C PHE A 37 6.68 4.19 -14.19
N PHE A 38 6.72 5.53 -14.12
CA PHE A 38 5.62 6.35 -14.59
C PHE A 38 5.40 6.30 -16.11
N GLN A 39 6.46 6.12 -16.90
CA GLN A 39 6.32 5.89 -18.35
C GLN A 39 5.56 4.58 -18.65
N LYS A 40 5.84 3.48 -17.94
CA LYS A 40 5.08 2.24 -18.09
C LYS A 40 3.63 2.37 -17.62
N VAL A 41 3.40 3.14 -16.55
CA VAL A 41 2.06 3.49 -16.05
C VAL A 41 1.28 4.28 -17.11
N GLU A 42 1.90 5.27 -17.74
CA GLU A 42 1.30 6.13 -18.77
C GLU A 42 1.02 5.40 -20.08
N ALA A 43 1.87 4.45 -20.45
CA ALA A 43 1.63 3.58 -21.61
C ALA A 43 0.41 2.65 -21.44
N THR A 44 -0.23 2.65 -20.25
CA THR A 44 -1.35 1.78 -19.90
C THR A 44 -1.02 0.29 -20.01
N GLU A 45 0.26 -0.05 -19.99
CA GLU A 45 0.77 -1.42 -20.04
C GLU A 45 0.63 -2.07 -18.65
N LEU A 46 -0.61 -2.28 -18.20
CA LEU A 46 -0.89 -2.93 -16.91
C LEU A 46 -0.21 -4.30 -16.79
N THR A 47 0.00 -4.99 -17.90
CA THR A 47 0.74 -6.25 -18.00
C THR A 47 2.25 -6.11 -17.78
N ALA A 48 2.82 -4.92 -17.98
CA ALA A 48 4.24 -4.64 -17.81
C ALA A 48 4.61 -4.16 -16.40
N ILE A 49 3.62 -3.80 -15.57
CA ILE A 49 3.84 -3.35 -14.19
C ILE A 49 4.41 -4.45 -13.28
N PRO A 50 3.95 -5.72 -13.35
CA PRO A 50 4.57 -6.80 -12.59
C PRO A 50 6.07 -6.99 -12.83
N GLU A 51 6.60 -6.57 -13.99
CA GLU A 51 8.04 -6.63 -14.30
C GLU A 51 8.85 -5.55 -13.55
N LEU A 52 8.19 -4.47 -13.15
CA LEU A 52 8.78 -3.38 -12.38
C LEU A 52 8.81 -3.68 -10.88
N LEU A 53 7.96 -4.60 -10.41
CA LEU A 53 7.89 -5.00 -9.02
C LEU A 53 9.04 -5.95 -8.67
N HIS A 54 9.54 -5.80 -7.45
CA HIS A 54 10.46 -6.77 -6.87
C HIS A 54 9.78 -8.14 -6.76
N PRO A 55 10.48 -9.28 -6.96
CA PRO A 55 9.88 -10.61 -6.91
C PRO A 55 9.08 -10.89 -5.63
N ALA A 56 9.58 -10.45 -4.47
CA ALA A 56 8.89 -10.62 -3.18
C ALA A 56 7.55 -9.85 -3.10
N LEU A 57 7.35 -8.83 -3.94
CA LEU A 57 6.08 -8.14 -4.07
C LEU A 57 5.13 -8.80 -5.06
N LYS A 58 5.57 -9.64 -5.99
CA LYS A 58 4.67 -10.22 -7.00
C LYS A 58 3.53 -11.03 -6.37
N GLU A 59 3.80 -11.66 -5.23
CA GLU A 59 2.81 -12.45 -4.50
C GLU A 59 2.01 -11.62 -3.50
N ALA A 60 2.60 -10.53 -2.99
CA ALA A 60 2.02 -9.74 -1.90
C ALA A 60 1.35 -8.43 -2.37
N ALA A 61 1.66 -7.96 -3.58
CA ALA A 61 1.12 -6.76 -4.14
C ALA A 61 -0.33 -6.98 -4.56
N ASP A 62 -1.15 -5.98 -4.29
CA ASP A 62 -2.54 -5.98 -4.64
C ASP A 62 -2.71 -5.43 -6.06
N PRO A 63 -3.11 -6.27 -7.04
CA PRO A 63 -3.23 -5.85 -8.43
C PRO A 63 -4.31 -4.79 -8.64
N GLN A 64 -5.33 -4.70 -7.78
CA GLN A 64 -6.35 -3.65 -7.91
C GLN A 64 -5.86 -2.32 -7.34
N LEU A 65 -5.13 -2.35 -6.23
CA LEU A 65 -4.48 -1.15 -5.72
C LEU A 65 -3.52 -0.58 -6.77
N ILE A 66 -2.73 -1.45 -7.40
CA ILE A 66 -1.86 -1.07 -8.52
C ILE A 66 -2.68 -0.49 -9.68
N ALA A 67 -3.73 -1.17 -10.13
CA ALA A 67 -4.56 -0.67 -11.22
C ALA A 67 -5.23 0.68 -10.89
N ALA A 68 -5.67 0.88 -9.65
CA ALA A 68 -6.22 2.14 -9.18
C ALA A 68 -5.15 3.25 -9.16
N LEU A 69 -3.95 2.98 -8.65
CA LEU A 69 -2.83 3.93 -8.69
C LEU A 69 -2.48 4.34 -10.13
N VAL A 70 -2.43 3.36 -11.04
CA VAL A 70 -2.11 3.55 -12.46
C VAL A 70 -3.15 4.39 -13.18
N LYS A 71 -4.43 4.25 -12.80
CA LYS A 71 -5.52 5.00 -13.41
C LYS A 71 -5.64 6.40 -12.81
N GLU A 72 -5.64 6.50 -11.49
CA GLU A 72 -5.98 7.73 -10.79
C GLU A 72 -4.84 8.76 -10.81
N ILE A 73 -3.57 8.32 -10.71
CA ILE A 73 -2.44 9.27 -10.70
C ILE A 73 -2.33 10.01 -12.03
N PRO A 74 -2.18 9.36 -13.21
CA PRO A 74 -2.09 10.09 -14.48
C PRO A 74 -3.36 10.86 -14.82
N GLY A 75 -4.55 10.30 -14.54
CA GLY A 75 -5.82 10.98 -14.81
C GLY A 75 -5.94 12.33 -14.10
N ARG A 76 -5.49 12.41 -12.84
CA ARG A 76 -5.63 13.59 -11.98
C ARG A 76 -4.43 14.52 -12.00
N TYR A 77 -3.22 13.98 -12.07
CA TYR A 77 -1.97 14.72 -11.98
C TYR A 77 -1.37 15.04 -13.36
N GLY A 78 -1.82 14.33 -14.40
CA GLY A 78 -1.23 14.42 -15.74
C GLY A 78 0.00 13.52 -15.85
N GLN A 79 0.76 13.71 -16.93
CA GLN A 79 1.99 12.96 -17.17
C GLN A 79 3.08 13.36 -16.18
N PHE A 80 3.86 12.39 -15.73
CA PHE A 80 5.06 12.60 -14.94
C PHE A 80 6.12 13.33 -15.76
N GLN A 81 6.67 14.40 -15.19
CA GLN A 81 7.65 15.25 -15.87
C GLN A 81 9.05 15.07 -15.28
N SER A 82 9.15 15.15 -13.95
CA SER A 82 10.42 15.10 -13.24
C SER A 82 10.22 14.84 -11.75
N ILE A 83 11.33 14.66 -11.06
CA ILE A 83 11.40 14.72 -9.61
C ILE A 83 11.83 16.14 -9.22
N ASP A 84 11.13 16.76 -8.26
CA ASP A 84 11.66 17.95 -7.59
C ASP A 84 12.66 17.53 -6.53
N TRP A 85 13.93 17.77 -6.82
CA TRP A 85 15.04 17.42 -5.97
C TRP A 85 15.21 18.37 -4.78
N ASN A 86 14.55 19.53 -4.80
CA ASN A 86 14.59 20.47 -3.69
C ASN A 86 13.70 19.96 -2.56
N GLY A 87 14.31 19.60 -1.43
CA GLY A 87 13.59 19.00 -0.30
C GLY A 87 13.26 17.52 -0.48
N MET A 88 13.89 16.84 -1.45
CA MET A 88 13.83 15.38 -1.54
C MET A 88 14.75 14.75 -0.49
N SER A 89 14.21 13.80 0.26
CA SER A 89 14.96 12.86 1.07
C SER A 89 15.33 11.63 0.24
N PHE A 90 16.61 11.30 0.22
CA PHE A 90 17.16 10.14 -0.47
C PHE A 90 17.90 9.24 0.51
N SER A 91 17.62 7.95 0.44
CA SER A 91 18.32 6.90 1.19
C SER A 91 18.81 5.83 0.21
N ASP A 92 20.08 5.45 0.31
CA ASP A 92 20.68 4.32 -0.41
C ASP A 92 21.42 3.47 0.62
N ASN A 93 20.98 2.23 0.80
CA ASN A 93 21.56 1.31 1.76
C ASN A 93 21.91 0.00 1.07
N VAL A 94 23.14 -0.47 1.25
CA VAL A 94 23.57 -1.78 0.74
C VAL A 94 23.67 -2.72 1.93
N GLY A 95 22.71 -3.64 2.02
CA GLY A 95 22.59 -4.58 3.14
C GLY A 95 22.60 -6.05 2.72
N PRO A 96 22.42 -6.98 3.67
CA PRO A 96 22.38 -8.42 3.41
C PRO A 96 21.24 -8.84 2.47
N LYS A 97 20.22 -7.98 2.32
CA LYS A 97 19.03 -8.20 1.48
C LYS A 97 19.16 -7.56 0.10
N GLY A 98 20.29 -6.95 -0.23
CA GLY A 98 20.51 -6.23 -1.49
C GLY A 98 20.62 -4.72 -1.30
N ARG A 99 20.54 -3.99 -2.42
CA ARG A 99 20.59 -2.52 -2.44
C ARG A 99 19.18 -1.96 -2.30
N GLU A 100 18.92 -1.25 -1.21
CA GLU A 100 17.66 -0.57 -0.93
C GLU A 100 17.80 0.92 -1.24
N GLN A 101 16.91 1.45 -2.07
CA GLN A 101 16.87 2.87 -2.39
C GLN A 101 15.50 3.44 -2.06
N SER A 102 15.44 4.62 -1.47
CA SER A 102 14.18 5.31 -1.20
C SER A 102 14.26 6.77 -1.57
N TYR A 103 13.21 7.25 -2.24
CA TYR A 103 13.06 8.61 -2.74
C TYR A 103 11.76 9.16 -2.17
N GLU A 104 11.85 10.09 -1.23
CA GLU A 104 10.70 10.74 -0.61
C GLU A 104 10.76 12.24 -0.91
N GLY A 105 9.74 12.75 -1.60
CA GLY A 105 9.73 14.15 -2.01
C GLY A 105 8.57 14.46 -2.93
N THR A 106 8.72 15.54 -3.68
CA THR A 106 7.69 16.01 -4.62
C THR A 106 7.99 15.48 -6.02
N MET A 107 7.05 14.74 -6.58
CA MET A 107 7.04 14.34 -7.98
C MET A 107 6.26 15.38 -8.79
N VAL A 108 6.83 15.85 -9.89
CA VAL A 108 6.23 16.87 -10.74
C VAL A 108 5.45 16.19 -11.84
N PHE A 109 4.17 16.50 -11.93
CA PHE A 109 3.29 16.06 -13.00
C PHE A 109 2.70 17.27 -13.73
N ALA A 110 2.23 17.07 -14.96
CA ALA A 110 1.82 18.14 -15.87
C ALA A 110 0.69 19.05 -15.34
N LYS A 111 -0.20 18.55 -14.48
CA LYS A 111 -1.30 19.34 -13.90
C LYS A 111 -0.95 19.92 -12.53
N ARG A 112 -0.34 19.11 -11.65
CA ARG A 112 0.02 19.50 -10.28
C ARG A 112 1.07 18.56 -9.68
N PRO A 113 1.91 19.03 -8.74
CA PRO A 113 2.86 18.18 -8.04
C PRO A 113 2.16 17.20 -7.08
N LEU A 114 2.85 16.11 -6.75
CA LEU A 114 2.38 15.08 -5.81
C LEU A 114 3.53 14.65 -4.89
N LYS A 115 3.32 14.75 -3.58
CA LYS A 115 4.28 14.20 -2.61
C LYS A 115 4.11 12.70 -2.49
N MET A 116 5.21 11.98 -2.60
CA MET A 116 5.23 10.52 -2.44
C MET A 116 6.61 10.01 -2.04
N LYS A 117 6.62 8.77 -1.56
CA LYS A 117 7.82 7.99 -1.33
C LYS A 117 7.82 6.76 -2.23
N LEU A 118 8.86 6.63 -3.04
CA LEU A 118 9.14 5.44 -3.82
C LEU A 118 10.26 4.66 -3.16
N SER A 119 10.07 3.36 -3.00
CA SER A 119 11.07 2.47 -2.43
C SER A 119 11.43 1.40 -3.46
N PHE A 120 12.73 1.14 -3.62
CA PHE A 120 13.29 0.18 -4.55
C PHE A 120 14.22 -0.78 -3.83
N GLN A 121 14.27 -2.02 -4.29
CA GLN A 121 15.24 -3.03 -3.91
C GLN A 121 15.84 -3.61 -5.19
N ASP A 122 17.15 -3.53 -5.33
CA ASP A 122 17.90 -3.96 -6.52
C ASP A 122 17.34 -3.39 -7.83
N GLY A 123 16.97 -2.10 -7.79
CA GLY A 123 16.39 -1.38 -8.93
C GLY A 123 14.95 -1.75 -9.26
N LYS A 124 14.30 -2.61 -8.47
CA LYS A 124 12.89 -2.98 -8.61
C LYS A 124 12.04 -2.32 -7.55
N LEU A 125 10.83 -1.92 -7.93
CA LEU A 125 9.90 -1.23 -7.03
C LEU A 125 9.42 -2.17 -5.93
N VAL A 126 9.59 -1.75 -4.67
CA VAL A 126 9.07 -2.42 -3.47
C VAL A 126 8.00 -1.61 -2.75
N GLY A 127 7.76 -0.36 -3.14
CA GLY A 127 6.65 0.39 -2.56
C GLY A 127 6.41 1.76 -3.18
N ILE A 128 5.14 2.14 -3.21
CA ILE A 128 4.66 3.50 -3.50
C ILE A 128 3.86 3.96 -2.31
N HIS A 129 4.32 4.98 -1.60
CA HIS A 129 3.60 5.57 -0.49
C HIS A 129 3.16 6.98 -0.89
N LEU A 130 1.85 7.17 -0.99
CA LEU A 130 1.27 8.48 -1.15
C LEU A 130 1.31 9.21 0.20
N THR A 131 2.09 10.28 0.28
CA THR A 131 2.21 11.09 1.51
C THR A 131 1.16 12.19 1.57
N ASP A 132 0.56 12.55 0.44
CA ASP A 132 -0.57 13.47 0.37
C ASP A 132 -1.89 12.78 0.73
N LEU A 133 -2.50 13.29 1.80
CA LEU A 133 -3.72 12.78 2.40
C LEU A 133 -4.93 12.78 1.47
N ALA A 134 -5.08 13.85 0.68
CA ALA A 134 -6.23 13.98 -0.23
C ALA A 134 -6.17 12.91 -1.32
N VAL A 135 -4.96 12.57 -1.76
CA VAL A 135 -4.71 11.63 -2.85
C VAL A 135 -4.90 10.21 -2.40
N SER A 136 -4.39 9.87 -1.21
CA SER A 136 -4.67 8.57 -0.60
C SER A 136 -6.17 8.34 -0.45
N LYS A 137 -6.93 9.35 0.01
CA LYS A 137 -8.41 9.29 0.05
C LYS A 137 -9.01 9.04 -1.33
N GLU A 138 -8.56 9.76 -2.34
CA GLU A 138 -9.07 9.64 -3.72
C GLU A 138 -8.78 8.25 -4.31
N VAL A 139 -7.58 7.71 -4.11
CA VAL A 139 -7.21 6.36 -4.58
C VAL A 139 -8.02 5.29 -3.86
N VAL A 140 -8.17 5.40 -2.53
CA VAL A 140 -9.02 4.48 -1.77
C VAL A 140 -10.48 4.61 -2.18
N ALA A 141 -10.98 5.81 -2.45
CA ALA A 141 -12.32 6.02 -2.97
C ALA A 141 -12.52 5.40 -4.36
N ALA A 142 -11.53 5.49 -5.24
CA ALA A 142 -11.58 4.85 -6.55
C ALA A 142 -11.63 3.30 -6.45
N ILE A 143 -10.99 2.74 -5.42
CA ILE A 143 -11.06 1.31 -5.10
C ILE A 143 -12.40 0.95 -4.44
N ALA A 144 -13.00 1.88 -3.68
CA ALA A 144 -14.27 1.67 -2.97
C ALA A 144 -15.51 1.65 -3.88
N VAL A 145 -15.44 2.28 -5.07
CA VAL A 145 -16.58 2.53 -5.98
C VAL A 145 -16.56 1.62 -7.22
N ILE A 146 -15.85 0.49 -7.17
CA ILE A 146 -15.83 -0.45 -8.30
C ILE A 146 -17.23 -1.08 -8.46
N PRO A 147 -17.81 -1.15 -9.68
CA PRO A 147 -19.16 -1.64 -9.88
C PRO A 147 -19.38 -3.05 -9.32
N PRO A 148 -20.64 -3.37 -8.93
CA PRO A 148 -20.99 -4.58 -8.16
C PRO A 148 -20.61 -5.91 -8.83
N ASP A 149 -20.33 -5.91 -10.13
CA ASP A 149 -19.86 -7.07 -10.90
C ASP A 149 -18.35 -7.36 -10.74
N LYS A 150 -17.58 -6.44 -10.12
CA LYS A 150 -16.11 -6.55 -9.99
C LYS A 150 -15.59 -6.16 -8.61
N VAL A 151 -16.14 -6.67 -7.49
CA VAL A 151 -15.65 -6.32 -6.14
C VAL A 151 -14.81 -7.44 -5.48
N PRO A 152 -13.51 -7.49 -5.73
CA PRO A 152 -12.56 -8.41 -5.10
C PRO A 152 -12.39 -8.21 -3.58
N TYR A 153 -12.46 -6.98 -3.04
CA TYR A 153 -12.43 -6.77 -1.58
C TYR A 153 -13.71 -7.24 -0.90
N GLN A 154 -14.87 -7.12 -1.56
CA GLN A 154 -16.12 -7.71 -1.10
C GLN A 154 -16.00 -9.22 -1.05
N LYS A 155 -15.57 -9.86 -2.15
CA LYS A 155 -15.36 -11.32 -2.16
C LYS A 155 -14.36 -11.76 -1.09
N ARG A 156 -13.24 -11.04 -0.92
CA ARG A 156 -12.25 -11.36 0.11
C ARG A 156 -12.80 -11.20 1.53
N ALA A 157 -13.58 -10.15 1.79
CA ALA A 157 -14.23 -9.95 3.08
C ALA A 157 -15.32 -10.99 3.33
N GLU A 158 -16.15 -11.29 2.32
CA GLU A 158 -17.19 -12.30 2.39
C GLU A 158 -16.57 -13.69 2.66
N SER A 159 -15.53 -14.08 1.92
CA SER A 159 -14.80 -15.32 2.16
C SER A 159 -14.20 -15.37 3.57
N PHE A 160 -13.60 -14.29 4.05
CA PHE A 160 -13.09 -14.23 5.43
C PHE A 160 -14.21 -14.46 6.45
N LEU A 161 -15.34 -13.75 6.29
CA LEU A 161 -16.48 -13.87 7.20
C LEU A 161 -17.11 -15.27 7.13
N GLN A 162 -17.19 -15.88 5.95
CA GLN A 162 -17.68 -17.24 5.76
C GLN A 162 -16.78 -18.26 6.46
N GLU A 163 -15.46 -18.21 6.25
CA GLU A 163 -14.49 -19.13 6.89
C GLU A 163 -14.52 -18.98 8.42
N LEU A 164 -14.57 -17.73 8.92
CA LEU A 164 -14.69 -17.41 10.34
C LEU A 164 -15.92 -18.08 10.98
N ILE A 165 -17.09 -17.97 10.35
CA ILE A 165 -18.34 -18.52 10.88
C ILE A 165 -18.42 -20.03 10.71
N ASN A 166 -17.90 -20.57 9.60
CA ASN A 166 -17.98 -22.00 9.30
C ASN A 166 -17.12 -22.89 10.19
N GLY A 167 -16.15 -22.33 10.92
CA GLY A 167 -15.27 -23.16 11.76
C GLY A 167 -13.81 -23.07 11.36
N ASP A 168 -13.50 -22.67 10.13
CA ASP A 168 -12.17 -22.73 9.55
C ASP A 168 -11.31 -21.53 9.99
N LEU A 169 -10.95 -21.56 11.27
CA LEU A 169 -10.14 -20.52 11.89
C LEU A 169 -8.74 -20.43 11.28
N GLY A 170 -8.19 -21.54 10.80
CA GLY A 170 -6.88 -21.56 10.16
C GLY A 170 -6.88 -20.74 8.87
N ARG A 171 -7.86 -20.98 7.99
CA ARG A 171 -8.00 -20.19 6.76
C ARG A 171 -8.37 -18.75 7.04
N ALA A 172 -9.35 -18.49 7.89
CA ALA A 172 -9.77 -17.13 8.23
C ALA A 172 -8.62 -16.31 8.83
N PHE A 173 -7.81 -16.92 9.71
CA PHE A 173 -6.61 -16.28 10.27
C PHE A 173 -5.56 -15.98 9.20
N GLY A 174 -5.30 -16.93 8.29
CA GLY A 174 -4.35 -16.74 7.18
C GLY A 174 -4.74 -15.63 6.20
N MET A 175 -6.01 -15.25 6.12
CA MET A 175 -6.49 -14.15 5.29
C MET A 175 -6.23 -12.76 5.88
N MET A 176 -5.95 -12.67 7.18
CA MET A 176 -5.65 -11.43 7.89
C MET A 176 -4.28 -10.86 7.49
N GLY A 177 -4.10 -9.55 7.62
CA GLY A 177 -2.77 -8.94 7.47
C GLY A 177 -1.81 -9.42 8.58
N GLU A 178 -0.52 -9.56 8.25
CA GLU A 178 0.54 -10.03 9.17
C GLU A 178 0.55 -9.26 10.49
N GLU A 179 0.39 -7.94 10.46
CA GLU A 179 0.36 -7.11 11.67
C GLU A 179 -0.83 -7.48 12.58
N LEU A 180 -2.02 -7.72 12.01
CA LEU A 180 -3.17 -8.16 12.80
C LEU A 180 -2.96 -9.58 13.34
N GLN A 181 -2.41 -10.50 12.52
CA GLN A 181 -2.08 -11.86 12.94
C GLN A 181 -1.12 -11.85 14.15
N GLN A 182 -0.07 -11.04 14.09
CA GLN A 182 0.91 -10.89 15.18
C GLN A 182 0.28 -10.27 16.42
N LYS A 183 -0.59 -9.26 16.26
CA LYS A 183 -1.22 -8.56 17.36
C LYS A 183 -2.16 -9.44 18.18
N ILE A 184 -2.98 -10.27 17.53
CA ILE A 184 -4.01 -11.06 18.23
C ILE A 184 -3.59 -12.51 18.49
N GLY A 185 -2.74 -13.08 17.63
CA GLY A 185 -2.38 -14.50 17.64
C GLY A 185 -3.54 -15.44 17.30
N GLN A 186 -3.24 -16.70 16.97
CA GLN A 186 -4.26 -17.71 16.66
C GLN A 186 -5.21 -17.97 17.84
N ASP A 187 -4.67 -18.04 19.06
CA ASP A 187 -5.46 -18.29 20.27
C ASP A 187 -6.44 -17.14 20.57
N GLY A 188 -5.97 -15.89 20.42
CA GLY A 188 -6.82 -14.70 20.59
C GLY A 188 -7.91 -14.65 19.52
N PHE A 189 -7.56 -14.93 18.27
CA PHE A 189 -8.52 -15.04 17.18
C PHE A 189 -9.58 -16.12 17.44
N GLY A 190 -9.18 -17.29 17.93
CA GLY A 190 -10.10 -18.37 18.28
C GLY A 190 -11.10 -17.98 19.38
N LYS A 191 -10.64 -17.26 20.41
CA LYS A 191 -11.52 -16.72 21.48
C LYS A 191 -12.51 -15.69 20.93
N MET A 192 -12.08 -14.80 20.04
CA MET A 192 -12.95 -13.85 19.36
C MET A 192 -14.02 -14.59 18.53
N ALA A 193 -13.60 -15.52 17.68
CA ALA A 193 -14.50 -16.30 16.83
C ALA A 193 -15.51 -17.13 17.63
N ALA A 194 -15.09 -17.73 18.76
CA ALA A 194 -16.00 -18.45 19.64
C ALA A 194 -17.10 -17.56 20.23
N THR A 195 -16.79 -16.29 20.51
CA THR A 195 -17.78 -15.30 20.97
C THR A 195 -18.80 -15.00 19.87
N LEU A 196 -18.35 -14.89 18.62
CA LEU A 196 -19.22 -14.65 17.46
C LEU A 196 -20.19 -15.80 17.21
N ARG A 197 -19.71 -17.05 17.36
CA ARG A 197 -20.54 -18.26 17.15
C ARG A 197 -21.67 -18.40 18.18
N LYS A 198 -21.60 -17.71 19.33
CA LYS A 198 -22.70 -17.71 20.31
C LYS A 198 -23.97 -17.05 19.79
N ASN A 199 -23.88 -16.19 18.79
CA ASN A 199 -25.03 -15.53 18.16
C ASN A 199 -25.80 -16.43 17.17
N GLY A 200 -25.36 -17.68 16.99
CA GLY A 200 -25.94 -18.65 16.06
C GLY A 200 -25.24 -18.66 14.71
N LYS A 201 -25.67 -19.58 13.83
CA LYS A 201 -25.10 -19.73 12.49
C LYS A 201 -25.65 -18.65 11.57
N VAL A 202 -24.79 -17.78 11.04
CA VAL A 202 -25.19 -16.83 9.98
C VAL A 202 -25.60 -17.62 8.75
N SER A 203 -26.76 -17.28 8.19
CA SER A 203 -27.30 -17.92 6.98
C SER A 203 -26.85 -17.22 5.70
N LYS A 204 -26.60 -15.91 5.77
CA LYS A 204 -26.22 -15.09 4.61
C LYS A 204 -25.48 -13.81 5.02
N PHE A 205 -24.51 -13.42 4.20
CA PHE A 205 -23.95 -12.07 4.17
C PHE A 205 -24.48 -11.34 2.93
N GLU A 206 -25.06 -10.17 3.13
CA GLU A 206 -25.52 -9.29 2.05
C GLU A 206 -24.64 -8.06 2.04
N PHE A 207 -23.92 -7.83 0.95
CA PHE A 207 -23.10 -6.62 0.82
C PHE A 207 -24.00 -5.39 0.82
N VAL A 208 -23.68 -4.42 1.68
CA VAL A 208 -24.42 -3.17 1.82
C VAL A 208 -23.70 -2.07 1.04
N ARG A 209 -22.44 -1.82 1.40
CA ARG A 209 -21.60 -0.77 0.79
C ARG A 209 -20.13 -0.96 1.17
N SER A 210 -19.26 -0.32 0.41
CA SER A 210 -17.86 -0.09 0.76
C SER A 210 -17.58 1.40 0.80
N GLN A 211 -16.77 1.84 1.75
CA GLN A 211 -16.43 3.25 1.90
C GLN A 211 -15.04 3.43 2.52
N PRO A 212 -14.32 4.51 2.18
CA PRO A 212 -13.14 4.91 2.94
C PRO A 212 -13.51 5.11 4.41
N ARG A 213 -12.63 4.70 5.32
CA ARG A 213 -12.89 4.90 6.74
C ARG A 213 -12.75 6.37 7.14
N ALA A 214 -13.69 6.87 7.93
CA ALA A 214 -13.64 8.22 8.46
C ALA A 214 -12.33 8.47 9.22
N GLY A 215 -11.61 9.54 8.84
CA GLY A 215 -10.33 9.90 9.44
C GLY A 215 -9.14 8.99 9.10
N ARG A 216 -9.33 7.94 8.29
CA ARG A 216 -8.29 6.96 7.93
C ARG A 216 -8.24 6.75 6.42
N ASN A 217 -7.16 7.22 5.80
CA ASN A 217 -7.07 7.39 4.36
C ASN A 217 -6.31 6.26 3.67
N ASP A 218 -5.83 5.35 4.49
CA ASP A 218 -5.21 4.08 4.16
C ASP A 218 -6.20 2.93 4.34
N LYS A 219 -7.47 3.19 4.72
CA LYS A 219 -8.42 2.14 5.10
C LYS A 219 -9.73 2.18 4.31
N LEU A 220 -10.19 0.98 3.94
CA LEU A 220 -11.49 0.73 3.30
C LEU A 220 -12.32 -0.18 4.20
N ASP A 221 -13.50 0.30 4.60
CA ASP A 221 -14.48 -0.50 5.29
C ASP A 221 -15.44 -1.12 4.27
N VAL A 222 -15.63 -2.44 4.37
CA VAL A 222 -16.59 -3.23 3.60
C VAL A 222 -17.67 -3.71 4.56
N ILE A 223 -18.91 -3.29 4.32
CA ILE A 223 -20.03 -3.45 5.25
C ILE A 223 -21.02 -4.46 4.68
N PHE A 224 -21.43 -5.41 5.53
CA PHE A 224 -22.39 -6.46 5.22
C PHE A 224 -23.53 -6.46 6.23
N ASP A 225 -24.72 -6.84 5.77
CA ASP A 225 -25.81 -7.31 6.63
C ASP A 225 -25.66 -8.82 6.82
N CYS A 226 -25.69 -9.27 8.06
CA CYS A 226 -25.61 -10.66 8.47
C CYS A 226 -26.98 -11.12 8.94
N ALA A 227 -27.54 -12.11 8.26
CA ALA A 227 -28.76 -12.76 8.70
C ALA A 227 -28.43 -13.87 9.71
N PHE A 228 -28.82 -13.68 10.96
CA PHE A 228 -28.89 -14.73 11.98
C PHE A 228 -30.32 -15.32 12.02
N PRO A 229 -30.52 -16.51 12.61
CA PRO A 229 -31.84 -17.13 12.69
C PRO A 229 -32.89 -16.26 13.42
N SER A 230 -32.46 -15.45 14.39
CA SER A 230 -33.34 -14.63 15.24
C SER A 230 -33.16 -13.13 15.08
N SER A 231 -32.20 -12.66 14.27
CA SER A 231 -31.95 -11.23 14.09
C SER A 231 -31.17 -10.92 12.81
N LYS A 232 -31.23 -9.67 12.34
CA LYS A 232 -30.27 -9.14 11.38
C LYS A 232 -29.29 -8.24 12.12
N GLN A 233 -28.01 -8.43 11.89
CA GLN A 233 -26.94 -7.63 12.50
C GLN A 233 -25.97 -7.18 11.42
N LYS A 234 -25.29 -6.06 11.61
CA LYS A 234 -24.27 -5.63 10.64
C LYS A 234 -22.93 -6.28 10.97
N ALA A 235 -22.16 -6.62 9.95
CA ALA A 235 -20.73 -6.90 10.05
C ALA A 235 -19.94 -5.88 9.23
N HIS A 236 -18.70 -5.67 9.64
CA HIS A 236 -17.74 -4.96 8.81
C HIS A 236 -16.41 -5.68 8.79
N VAL A 237 -15.70 -5.50 7.68
CA VAL A 237 -14.31 -5.88 7.50
C VAL A 237 -13.57 -4.66 6.99
N SER A 238 -12.43 -4.33 7.61
CA SER A 238 -11.58 -3.21 7.20
C SER A 238 -10.30 -3.71 6.57
N PHE A 239 -10.01 -3.21 5.37
CA PHE A 239 -8.71 -3.39 4.72
C PHE A 239 -7.85 -2.15 4.94
N GLN A 240 -6.56 -2.36 5.18
CA GLN A 240 -5.56 -1.31 5.14
C GLN A 240 -4.67 -1.49 3.92
N PHE A 241 -4.41 -0.39 3.23
CA PHE A 241 -3.50 -0.32 2.09
C PHE A 241 -2.18 0.28 2.55
N LEU A 242 -1.12 -0.50 2.41
CA LEU A 242 0.23 -0.10 2.77
C LEU A 242 1.13 -0.34 1.57
N ALA A 243 1.73 0.73 1.06
CA ALA A 243 2.50 0.72 -0.17
C ALA A 243 1.69 0.17 -1.35
N LEU A 244 2.02 -1.06 -1.78
CA LEU A 244 1.33 -1.80 -2.84
C LEU A 244 0.57 -3.02 -2.31
N ARG A 245 0.45 -3.20 -0.99
CA ARG A 245 -0.20 -4.36 -0.35
C ARG A 245 -1.55 -3.97 0.24
N SER A 246 -2.46 -4.93 0.33
CA SER A 246 -3.70 -4.82 1.11
C SER A 246 -3.79 -5.93 2.16
N GLY A 247 -4.00 -5.54 3.41
CA GLY A 247 -4.20 -6.45 4.54
C GLY A 247 -5.58 -6.28 5.14
N LEU A 248 -6.25 -7.37 5.51
CA LEU A 248 -7.42 -7.30 6.38
C LEU A 248 -6.93 -6.99 7.80
N MET A 249 -7.29 -5.81 8.30
CA MET A 249 -6.73 -5.26 9.54
C MET A 249 -7.72 -5.17 10.68
N GLU A 250 -9.02 -5.17 10.39
CA GLU A 250 -10.05 -5.15 11.43
C GLU A 250 -11.31 -5.86 10.93
N PHE A 251 -12.10 -6.39 11.85
CA PHE A 251 -13.42 -6.92 11.58
C PHE A 251 -14.29 -6.88 12.85
N ALA A 252 -15.61 -6.81 12.70
CA ALA A 252 -16.54 -6.93 13.82
C ALA A 252 -17.88 -7.55 13.39
N ILE A 253 -18.48 -8.34 14.28
CA ILE A 253 -19.83 -8.91 14.18
C ILE A 253 -20.42 -9.01 15.61
N PRO A 254 -21.57 -8.39 15.95
CA PRO A 254 -22.15 -7.24 15.29
C PRO A 254 -21.17 -6.05 15.26
N SER A 255 -21.42 -5.09 14.38
CA SER A 255 -20.62 -3.89 14.19
C SER A 255 -21.34 -2.64 14.71
N ASP A 256 -20.70 -1.93 15.64
CA ASP A 256 -21.21 -0.67 16.22
C ASP A 256 -20.66 0.60 15.53
N LEU A 257 -20.12 0.49 14.31
CA LEU A 257 -19.52 1.62 13.58
C LEU A 257 -20.47 2.84 13.57
N PRO A 258 -20.06 4.00 14.11
CA PRO A 258 -20.89 5.20 14.14
C PRO A 258 -21.13 5.71 12.71
N GLY A 259 -22.39 6.00 12.36
CA GLY A 259 -22.79 6.45 11.02
C GLY A 259 -23.36 5.37 10.08
N LEU A 260 -23.87 4.28 10.66
CA LEU A 260 -24.81 3.37 10.01
C LEU A 260 -26.18 4.00 9.79
#